data_AF-D8IA69-F1
#
_entry.id   AF-D8IA69-F1
#
_cell.length_a   1.000
_cell.length_b   1.000
_cell.length_c   1.000
_cell.angle_alpha   90.00
_cell.angle_beta   90.00
_cell.angle_gamma   90.00
#
_symmetry.space_group_name_H-M   'P 1'
#
loop_
_entity.id
_entity.type
_entity.pdbx_description
1 polymer ?
#
loop_
_entity_poly.entity_id
_entity_poly.type
_entity_poly.pdbx_seq_one_letter_code
_entity_poly.pdbx_strand_id
1 'polypeptide(L)'
;MANKKKVKDTKFFHKSPEIKLDTGFVTLERFIAINEYDDGSFSKEYNCDIINRKGSDAVIIVPYAYIDNQMHVLMIKNFRPVVYYKEKVLNNKSAGEIDENIMSFLEFPAGMLEEDELNMKDSNMGIRKCAQRELEEETGYSVNIKNIKVLGHQYYSSSGIITERINIATCDITGLKPKKVKTDGSVMEENIDSFFVEFTEAIKWCKEGIIKNAGTEIGLNRLYFSILYEQQKKHTDILQKRLVSLFNEINSLKKSVNYYNKLIREFKATITHELRHPFTEIMGYINLLKRKTLAEDKKEEAINVISRSIKKLYDNNNNLIQIAIKDDESYSYTSEFNVEDELNSIIEGYKILYPKDINTEINIEENCKTLIGYKERFRLIMEGIVSNAFKFTKSGTISINVRMLDTIETKVIDLSPDLFNYHSMQNIIPNEIEITVKDTGKGIKQSKLKKIFIPFYQSDSRFEREYGGIGIGLSVVKDLLDTMQGAITIDSSEGAGTIVKLRIPFGVVNTSKN
;
A
#
# COMPACT_ATOMS: atom_id res chain seq x y z
N MET A 1 43.95 8.65 35.40
CA MET A 1 43.57 9.94 34.80
C MET A 1 44.19 11.01 35.69
N ALA A 2 45.13 11.80 35.18
CA ALA A 2 45.54 13.01 35.90
C ALA A 2 44.29 13.90 36.02
N ASN A 3 44.01 14.44 37.21
CA ASN A 3 42.94 15.42 37.35
C ASN A 3 43.21 16.58 36.38
N LYS A 4 42.39 16.70 35.33
CA LYS A 4 42.39 17.89 34.47
C LYS A 4 41.97 19.05 35.37
N LYS A 5 42.86 20.04 35.52
CA LYS A 5 42.62 21.23 36.33
C LYS A 5 41.75 22.19 35.53
N LYS A 6 40.71 22.77 36.13
CA LYS A 6 39.84 23.72 35.42
C LYS A 6 40.45 25.12 35.52
N VAL A 7 40.48 25.85 34.42
CA VAL A 7 40.88 27.27 34.44
C VAL A 7 39.83 28.07 35.23
N LYS A 8 40.31 28.76 36.25
CA LYS A 8 39.53 29.63 37.14
C LYS A 8 39.59 31.09 36.67
N ASP A 9 40.77 31.56 36.25
CA ASP A 9 41.01 32.93 35.79
C ASP A 9 42.21 32.96 34.81
N THR A 10 42.31 33.98 33.97
CA THR A 10 43.46 34.21 33.07
C THR A 10 43.99 35.62 33.24
N LYS A 11 45.22 35.72 33.73
CA LYS A 11 45.88 37.01 33.97
C LYS A 11 46.73 37.38 32.76
N PHE A 12 46.58 38.62 32.31
CA PHE A 12 47.35 39.20 31.21
C PHE A 12 48.42 40.15 31.77
N PHE A 13 49.68 39.91 31.41
CA PHE A 13 50.80 40.78 31.75
C PHE A 13 51.28 41.55 30.51
N HIS A 14 51.62 42.82 30.70
CA HIS A 14 52.09 43.67 29.62
C HIS A 14 53.60 43.86 29.66
N LYS A 15 54.33 43.23 28.71
CA LYS A 15 55.42 43.89 27.94
C LYS A 15 55.98 42.98 26.82
N SER A 16 55.49 43.15 25.61
CA SER A 16 56.36 43.11 24.43
C SER A 16 56.31 44.50 23.79
N PRO A 17 57.44 45.07 23.34
CA PRO A 17 57.40 46.32 22.59
C PRO A 17 56.54 46.14 21.32
N GLU A 18 55.87 47.21 20.90
CA GLU A 18 55.05 47.23 19.69
C GLU A 18 55.90 46.78 18.48
N ILE A 19 55.67 45.55 18.00
CA ILE A 19 56.35 45.06 16.80
C ILE A 19 55.59 45.61 15.61
N LYS A 20 56.05 46.74 15.07
CA LYS A 20 55.62 47.19 13.73
C LYS A 20 56.21 46.23 12.71
N LEU A 21 55.42 45.23 12.32
CA LEU A 21 55.70 44.39 11.16
C LEU A 21 55.53 45.28 9.92
N ASP A 22 56.63 45.64 9.28
CA ASP A 22 56.67 46.59 8.14
C ASP A 22 56.16 45.97 6.82
N THR A 23 55.21 45.02 6.89
CA THR A 23 54.71 44.26 5.73
C THR A 23 53.23 43.89 5.87
N GLY A 24 52.31 44.80 5.51
CA GLY A 24 50.96 44.44 5.05
C GLY A 24 49.74 44.84 5.90
N PHE A 25 48.59 44.18 5.63
CA PHE A 25 47.23 44.48 6.14
C PHE A 25 46.92 43.92 7.54
N VAL A 26 47.94 43.45 8.26
CA VAL A 26 47.81 42.77 9.56
C VAL A 26 48.49 43.59 10.65
N THR A 27 47.79 43.85 11.78
CA THR A 27 48.42 44.41 12.99
C THR A 27 48.44 43.36 14.10
N LEU A 28 49.53 43.31 14.88
CA LEU A 28 49.77 42.30 15.91
C LEU A 28 50.09 42.97 17.25
N GLU A 29 49.33 42.65 18.30
CA GLU A 29 49.68 43.01 19.69
C GLU A 29 49.91 41.74 20.51
N ARG A 30 51.11 41.54 21.06
CA ARG A 30 51.47 40.34 21.83
C ARG A 30 51.36 40.58 23.33
N PHE A 31 50.59 39.72 23.99
CA PHE A 31 50.44 39.64 25.44
C PHE A 31 51.14 38.40 25.98
N ILE A 32 51.57 38.44 27.24
CA ILE A 32 51.97 37.25 27.98
C ILE A 32 50.80 36.92 28.91
N ALA A 33 50.28 35.70 28.82
CA ALA A 33 49.16 35.24 29.62
C ALA A 33 49.58 34.06 30.51
N ILE A 34 48.92 33.96 31.67
CA ILE A 34 49.01 32.81 32.57
C ILE A 34 47.61 32.44 33.04
N ASN A 35 47.30 31.14 33.06
CA ASN A 35 46.04 30.64 33.62
C ASN A 35 46.21 30.33 35.10
N GLU A 36 45.28 30.78 35.93
CA GLU A 36 45.07 30.32 37.30
C GLU A 36 44.08 29.15 37.26
N TYR A 37 44.42 28.03 37.86
CA TYR A 37 43.55 26.87 37.95
C TYR A 37 42.72 26.86 39.25
N ASP A 38 41.66 26.06 39.28
CA ASP A 38 40.76 25.85 40.42
C ASP A 38 41.46 25.33 41.69
N ASP A 39 42.56 24.61 41.54
CA ASP A 39 43.42 24.15 42.63
C ASP A 39 44.45 25.18 43.13
N GLY A 40 44.43 26.40 42.58
CA GLY A 40 45.34 27.50 42.93
C GLY A 40 46.72 27.43 42.28
N SER A 41 46.97 26.44 41.41
CA SER A 41 48.20 26.40 40.60
C SER A 41 48.10 27.27 39.34
N PHE A 42 49.23 27.52 38.69
CA PHE A 42 49.30 28.34 37.47
C PHE A 42 49.86 27.55 36.27
N SER A 43 49.43 27.90 35.06
CA SER A 43 50.02 27.36 33.82
C SER A 43 51.44 27.90 33.62
N LYS A 44 52.17 27.36 32.62
CA LYS A 44 53.33 28.08 32.07
C LYS A 44 52.85 29.37 31.42
N GLU A 45 53.70 30.40 31.40
CA GLU A 45 53.47 31.59 30.61
C GLU A 45 53.38 31.22 29.12
N TYR A 46 52.41 31.79 28.43
CA TYR A 46 52.24 31.61 26.99
C TYR A 46 51.96 32.96 26.30
N ASN A 47 52.44 33.08 25.06
CA ASN A 47 52.17 34.26 24.25
C ASN A 47 50.72 34.22 23.74
N CYS A 48 50.03 35.34 23.87
CA CYS A 48 48.70 35.57 23.34
C CYS A 48 48.79 36.73 22.33
N ASP A 49 48.69 36.40 21.05
CA ASP A 49 48.77 37.36 19.96
C ASP A 49 47.38 37.84 19.57
N ILE A 50 47.17 39.15 19.64
CA ILE A 50 46.00 39.82 19.11
C ILE A 50 46.32 40.18 17.65
N ILE A 51 45.67 39.47 16.73
CA ILE A 51 45.85 39.62 15.29
C ILE A 51 44.65 40.37 14.72
N ASN A 52 44.89 41.50 14.07
CA ASN A 52 43.91 42.21 13.25
C ASN A 52 44.18 41.87 11.79
N ARG A 53 43.25 41.21 11.08
CA ARG A 53 43.43 40.82 9.66
C ARG A 53 42.14 40.96 8.86
N LYS A 54 42.25 41.10 7.53
CA LYS A 54 41.14 40.83 6.60
C LYS A 54 40.83 39.33 6.64
N GLY A 55 39.54 38.98 6.82
CA GLY A 55 39.11 37.62 7.14
C GLY A 55 39.46 36.57 6.08
N SER A 56 39.51 35.32 6.52
CA SER A 56 39.53 34.14 5.63
C SER A 56 38.34 33.26 5.99
N ASP A 57 37.82 32.53 5.00
CA ASP A 57 36.63 31.70 5.15
C ASP A 57 36.87 30.57 6.19
N ALA A 58 35.89 30.34 7.07
CA ALA A 58 35.93 29.29 8.09
C ALA A 58 34.92 28.18 7.80
N VAL A 59 35.15 27.01 8.40
CA VAL A 59 34.26 25.86 8.32
C VAL A 59 33.87 25.41 9.72
N ILE A 60 32.58 25.27 9.98
CA ILE A 60 32.03 24.66 11.19
C ILE A 60 31.46 23.31 10.80
N ILE A 61 31.87 22.23 11.46
CA ILE A 61 31.32 20.90 11.28
C ILE A 61 30.34 20.60 12.42
N VAL A 62 29.11 20.23 12.09
CA VAL A 62 28.05 19.84 13.04
C VAL A 62 27.91 18.32 13.03
N PRO A 63 28.73 17.58 13.80
CA PRO A 63 28.61 16.14 13.93
C PRO A 63 27.37 15.74 14.73
N TYR A 64 26.66 14.70 14.29
CA TYR A 64 25.52 14.14 15.02
C TYR A 64 25.58 12.61 15.07
N ALA A 65 24.94 12.04 16.09
CA ALA A 65 24.76 10.60 16.27
C ALA A 65 23.35 10.27 16.74
N TYR A 66 22.85 9.08 16.41
CA TYR A 66 21.66 8.53 17.04
C TYR A 66 22.05 7.66 18.24
N ILE A 67 21.65 8.08 19.44
CA ILE A 67 21.84 7.35 20.70
C ILE A 67 20.44 7.10 21.25
N ASP A 68 20.10 5.84 21.55
CA ASP A 68 18.76 5.43 22.00
C ASP A 68 17.61 5.96 21.12
N ASN A 69 17.83 5.95 19.81
CA ASN A 69 16.88 6.43 18.79
C ASN A 69 16.57 7.95 18.86
N GLN A 70 17.37 8.71 19.61
CA GLN A 70 17.32 10.16 19.70
C GLN A 70 18.57 10.79 19.08
N MET A 71 18.40 11.90 18.36
CA MET A 71 19.50 12.60 17.73
C MET A 71 20.25 13.43 18.76
N HIS A 72 21.56 13.20 18.85
CA HIS A 72 22.48 13.95 19.68
C HIS A 72 23.51 14.64 18.79
N VAL A 73 23.89 15.86 19.13
CA VAL A 73 25.00 16.56 18.49
C VAL A 73 26.23 16.47 19.36
N LEU A 74 27.40 16.30 18.74
CA LEU A 74 28.67 16.31 19.46
C LEU A 74 29.17 17.76 19.51
N MET A 75 29.20 18.31 20.72
CA MET A 75 29.69 19.65 21.01
C MET A 75 31.06 19.56 21.67
N ILE A 76 31.80 20.66 21.59
CA ILE A 76 33.03 20.84 22.34
C ILE A 76 32.89 21.99 23.32
N LYS A 77 33.51 21.82 24.48
CA LYS A 77 33.78 22.90 25.41
C LYS A 77 35.22 23.32 25.19
N ASN A 78 35.42 24.54 24.70
CA ASN A 78 36.75 25.06 24.41
C ASN A 78 37.07 26.29 25.28
N PHE A 79 38.32 26.41 25.69
CA PHE A 79 38.82 27.61 26.34
C PHE A 79 39.33 28.58 25.28
N ARG A 80 38.60 29.68 25.07
CA ARG A 80 39.05 30.78 24.22
C ARG A 80 39.38 31.96 25.13
N PRO A 81 40.66 32.32 25.34
CA PRO A 81 40.96 33.53 26.09
C PRO A 81 40.39 34.76 25.35
N VAL A 82 40.09 35.78 26.15
CA VAL A 82 39.77 37.15 25.76
C VAL A 82 40.50 37.70 24.53
N VAL A 83 40.06 37.53 23.29
CA VAL A 83 40.42 38.50 22.24
C VAL A 83 39.57 39.75 22.49
N TYR A 84 40.05 40.62 23.37
CA TYR A 84 39.38 41.86 23.70
C TYR A 84 39.56 42.83 22.53
N TYR A 85 38.48 43.19 21.84
CA TYR A 85 38.47 44.42 21.06
C TYR A 85 37.18 45.20 21.23
N LYS A 86 37.34 46.48 21.62
CA LYS A 86 36.38 47.51 21.27
C LYS A 86 37.03 48.89 21.19
N GLU A 87 37.43 49.29 20.00
CA GLU A 87 37.71 50.70 19.66
C GLU A 87 36.43 51.58 19.75
N LYS A 88 35.24 51.00 19.99
CA LYS A 88 33.97 51.74 20.21
C LYS A 88 33.36 51.66 21.63
N VAL A 89 34.00 50.99 22.60
CA VAL A 89 33.65 51.12 24.04
C VAL A 89 34.86 51.48 24.92
N LEU A 90 36.09 51.33 24.41
CA LEU A 90 37.30 51.69 25.16
C LEU A 90 37.64 53.17 25.15
N ASN A 91 36.84 54.06 24.55
CA ASN A 91 37.11 55.49 24.69
C ASN A 91 37.05 55.97 26.16
N ASN A 92 36.61 55.14 27.13
CA ASN A 92 36.54 55.53 28.55
C ASN A 92 36.80 54.40 29.57
N LYS A 93 37.45 53.27 29.22
CA LYS A 93 37.71 52.20 30.20
C LYS A 93 39.18 51.89 30.39
N SER A 94 39.63 51.93 31.64
CA SER A 94 41.00 51.58 32.04
C SER A 94 41.20 50.05 32.11
N ALA A 95 42.44 49.57 32.06
CA ALA A 95 42.78 48.14 31.98
C ALA A 95 42.21 47.27 33.12
N GLY A 96 41.77 47.86 34.23
CA GLY A 96 41.11 47.17 35.35
C GLY A 96 39.57 47.07 35.25
N GLU A 97 38.95 47.54 34.16
CA GLU A 97 37.49 47.52 33.96
C GLU A 97 37.03 46.48 32.94
N ILE A 98 37.92 45.55 32.63
CA ILE A 98 37.75 44.43 31.72
C ILE A 98 37.15 43.28 32.54
N ASP A 99 35.83 43.08 32.53
CA ASP A 99 35.30 41.76 32.14
C ASP A 99 35.91 40.45 32.69
N GLU A 100 36.38 40.35 33.94
CA GLU A 100 37.36 39.31 34.34
C GLU A 100 36.85 37.86 34.20
N ASN A 101 35.54 37.65 33.96
CA ASN A 101 34.96 36.31 33.83
C ASN A 101 34.77 35.88 32.36
N ILE A 102 35.85 35.43 31.72
CA ILE A 102 35.74 34.60 30.50
C ILE A 102 35.76 33.13 30.89
N MET A 103 34.59 32.51 30.83
CA MET A 103 34.41 31.07 30.99
C MET A 103 34.24 30.42 29.62
N SER A 104 34.94 29.31 29.41
CA SER A 104 34.80 28.32 28.32
C SER A 104 33.55 28.44 27.42
N PHE A 105 33.73 28.40 26.10
CA PHE A 105 32.63 28.43 25.12
C PHE A 105 32.13 27.03 24.79
N LEU A 106 30.82 26.91 24.60
CA LEU A 106 30.19 25.76 23.97
C LEU A 106 30.09 26.02 22.47
N GLU A 107 30.78 25.22 21.68
CA GLU A 107 30.83 25.36 20.23
C GLU A 107 30.86 24.01 19.51
N PHE A 108 30.79 24.06 18.19
CA PHE A 108 31.09 22.92 17.33
C PHE A 108 32.53 22.99 16.84
N PRO A 109 33.10 21.86 16.41
CA PRO A 109 34.43 21.88 15.84
C PRO A 109 34.52 22.80 14.62
N ALA A 110 35.55 23.64 14.59
CA ALA A 110 35.63 24.70 13.60
C ALA A 110 37.07 25.15 13.33
N GLY A 111 37.34 25.42 12.06
CA GLY A 111 38.67 25.81 11.61
C GLY A 111 38.67 26.67 10.36
N MET A 112 39.86 27.13 10.01
CA MET A 112 40.09 27.97 8.84
C MET A 112 40.42 27.13 7.62
N LEU A 113 40.01 27.60 6.45
CA LEU A 113 40.48 27.02 5.19
C LEU A 113 41.95 27.39 4.94
N GLU A 114 42.77 26.38 4.64
CA GLU A 114 44.17 26.55 4.24
C GLU A 114 44.31 26.89 2.74
N GLU A 115 45.50 27.37 2.33
CA GLU A 115 45.75 27.79 0.95
C GLU A 115 45.53 26.67 -0.08
N ASP A 116 45.83 25.43 0.26
CA ASP A 116 45.59 24.28 -0.61
C ASP A 116 44.10 23.91 -0.70
N GLU A 117 43.33 24.13 0.38
CA GLU A 117 41.88 23.90 0.45
C GLU A 117 41.08 24.97 -0.32
N LEU A 118 41.54 26.23 -0.30
CA LEU A 118 40.96 27.34 -1.06
C LEU A 118 41.11 27.20 -2.58
N ASN A 119 42.20 26.56 -3.02
CA ASN A 119 42.57 26.46 -4.44
C ASN A 119 42.02 25.19 -5.14
N MET A 120 41.10 24.45 -4.51
CA MET A 120 40.52 23.23 -5.09
C MET A 120 39.49 23.53 -6.20
N LYS A 121 39.54 22.74 -7.28
CA LYS A 121 38.59 22.87 -8.42
C LYS A 121 37.12 22.64 -8.04
N ASP A 122 36.88 21.81 -7.02
CA ASP A 122 35.56 21.64 -6.41
C ASP A 122 35.53 22.47 -5.12
N SER A 123 34.75 23.55 -5.13
CA SER A 123 34.65 24.49 -4.00
C SER A 123 34.15 23.83 -2.71
N ASN A 124 33.42 22.72 -2.79
CA ASN A 124 32.97 21.97 -1.61
C ASN A 124 34.01 20.97 -1.10
N MET A 125 35.00 20.59 -1.90
CA MET A 125 36.02 19.62 -1.48
C MET A 125 36.95 20.20 -0.42
N GLY A 126 37.37 21.47 -0.58
CA GLY A 126 38.15 22.18 0.44
C GLY A 126 37.40 22.27 1.78
N ILE A 127 36.12 22.65 1.72
CA ILE A 127 35.24 22.72 2.91
C ILE A 127 35.13 21.36 3.61
N ARG A 128 34.96 20.28 2.85
CA ARG A 128 34.88 18.92 3.42
C ARG A 128 36.19 18.47 4.05
N LYS A 129 37.35 18.83 3.48
CA LYS A 129 38.66 18.51 4.04
C LYS A 129 38.89 19.22 5.37
N CYS A 130 38.64 20.53 5.41
CA CYS A 130 38.73 21.31 6.63
C CYS A 130 37.80 20.74 7.72
N ALA A 131 36.52 20.51 7.39
CA ALA A 131 35.58 19.87 8.31
C ALA A 131 36.03 18.49 8.82
N GLN A 132 36.67 17.67 7.97
CA GLN A 132 37.17 16.36 8.35
C GLN A 132 38.34 16.47 9.34
N ARG A 133 39.26 17.39 9.06
CA ARG A 133 40.45 17.65 9.87
C ARG A 133 40.07 18.15 11.26
N GLU A 134 39.27 19.21 11.34
CA GLU A 134 38.85 19.82 12.61
C GLU A 134 38.07 18.82 13.48
N LEU A 135 37.22 17.99 12.86
CA LEU A 135 36.54 16.93 13.58
C LEU A 135 37.52 15.91 14.18
N GLU A 136 38.51 15.46 13.42
CA GLU A 136 39.48 14.48 13.91
C GLU A 136 40.44 15.07 14.96
N GLU A 137 40.84 16.33 14.80
CA GLU A 137 41.75 17.03 15.72
C GLU A 137 41.08 17.36 17.06
N GLU A 138 39.89 17.96 17.06
CA GLU A 138 39.25 18.43 18.29
C GLU A 138 38.44 17.34 19.02
N THR A 139 38.00 16.29 18.31
CA THR A 139 37.12 15.26 18.89
C THR A 139 37.63 13.83 18.77
N GLY A 140 38.62 13.57 17.92
CA GLY A 140 39.14 12.23 17.64
C GLY A 140 38.24 11.39 16.72
N TYR A 141 37.11 11.90 16.25
CA TYR A 141 36.24 11.17 15.31
C TYR A 141 36.75 11.31 13.88
N SER A 142 37.05 10.17 13.24
CA SER A 142 37.50 10.11 11.86
C SER A 142 36.36 9.61 10.97
N VAL A 143 35.94 10.43 10.00
CA VAL A 143 34.89 10.11 9.04
C VAL A 143 35.44 10.11 7.62
N ASN A 144 34.83 9.37 6.71
CA ASN A 144 35.17 9.49 5.29
C ASN A 144 34.70 10.86 4.77
N ILE A 145 35.57 11.58 4.06
CA ILE A 145 35.26 12.88 3.46
C ILE A 145 33.96 12.90 2.64
N LYS A 146 33.61 11.79 1.99
CA LYS A 146 32.35 11.66 1.21
C LYS A 146 31.09 11.71 2.07
N ASN A 147 31.20 11.37 3.35
CA ASN A 147 30.10 11.38 4.30
C ASN A 147 29.87 12.77 4.91
N ILE A 148 30.74 13.74 4.62
CA ILE A 148 30.59 15.12 5.05
C ILE A 148 29.71 15.88 4.05
N LYS A 149 28.56 16.35 4.54
CA LYS A 149 27.60 17.13 3.76
C LYS A 149 27.76 18.61 4.06
N VAL A 150 28.03 19.40 3.03
CA VAL A 150 28.08 20.87 3.14
C VAL A 150 26.65 21.40 3.11
N LEU A 151 26.28 22.16 4.14
CA LEU A 151 24.97 22.79 4.34
C LEU A 151 24.94 24.25 3.86
N GLY A 152 25.98 24.68 3.15
CA GLY A 152 26.14 26.02 2.58
C GLY A 152 26.89 26.98 3.49
N HIS A 153 26.84 28.29 3.18
CA HIS A 153 27.57 29.32 3.90
C HIS A 153 26.75 30.57 4.18
N GLN A 154 27.25 31.46 5.02
CA GLN A 154 26.73 32.82 5.23
C GLN A 154 27.88 33.75 5.67
N TYR A 155 27.78 35.03 5.33
CA TYR A 155 28.76 36.04 5.75
C TYR A 155 28.40 36.57 7.13
N TYR A 156 29.39 36.64 8.02
CA TYR A 156 29.26 37.13 9.38
C TYR A 156 30.30 38.20 9.68
N SER A 157 29.88 39.18 10.47
CA SER A 157 30.80 40.11 11.13
C SER A 157 31.26 39.47 12.44
N SER A 158 32.46 38.90 12.46
CA SER A 158 33.13 38.45 13.69
C SER A 158 33.84 39.63 14.36
N SER A 159 33.92 39.67 15.69
CA SER A 159 34.65 40.73 16.41
C SER A 159 36.10 40.80 15.92
N GLY A 160 36.48 41.90 15.25
CA GLY A 160 37.83 42.10 14.73
C GLY A 160 38.11 41.58 13.31
N ILE A 161 37.10 41.15 12.54
CA ILE A 161 37.28 40.65 11.16
C ILE A 161 36.29 41.31 10.19
N ILE A 162 36.77 41.77 9.03
CA ILE A 162 35.91 42.17 7.90
C ILE A 162 35.32 40.89 7.28
N THR A 163 33.99 40.73 7.40
CA THR A 163 33.10 39.70 6.80
C THR A 163 33.75 38.32 6.60
N GLU A 164 33.68 37.48 7.61
CA GLU A 164 34.06 36.07 7.54
C GLU A 164 32.92 35.25 6.92
N ARG A 165 33.21 34.47 5.87
CA ARG A 165 32.24 33.51 5.33
C ARG A 165 32.38 32.22 6.12
N ILE A 166 31.34 31.89 6.87
CA ILE A 166 31.27 30.64 7.63
C ILE A 166 30.53 29.62 6.80
N ASN A 167 31.22 28.52 6.45
CA ASN A 167 30.66 27.36 5.79
C ASN A 167 30.23 26.35 6.86
N ILE A 168 29.00 25.85 6.77
CA ILE A 168 28.49 24.84 7.69
C ILE A 168 28.55 23.49 6.99
N ALA A 169 29.11 22.49 7.65
CA ALA A 169 29.10 21.10 7.23
C ALA A 169 28.45 20.24 8.32
N THR A 170 28.04 19.03 7.98
CA THR A 170 27.53 18.04 8.94
C THR A 170 27.98 16.63 8.54
N CYS A 171 28.06 15.73 9.52
CA CYS A 171 28.29 14.32 9.28
C CYS A 171 27.61 13.46 10.36
N ASP A 172 27.21 12.25 9.94
CA ASP A 172 26.71 11.22 10.84
C ASP A 172 27.89 10.42 11.39
N ILE A 173 28.05 10.42 12.71
CA ILE A 173 29.09 9.69 13.44
C ILE A 173 28.51 8.53 14.27
N THR A 174 27.26 8.11 14.00
CA THR A 174 26.59 7.02 14.71
C THR A 174 27.43 5.74 14.67
N GLY A 175 27.71 5.17 15.85
CA GLY A 175 28.47 3.93 16.00
C GLY A 175 29.99 4.05 15.84
N LEU A 176 30.52 5.24 15.57
CA LEU A 176 31.97 5.48 15.54
C LEU A 176 32.54 5.61 16.97
N LYS A 177 33.83 5.30 17.13
CA LYS A 177 34.57 5.49 18.39
C LYS A 177 35.68 6.53 18.16
N PRO A 178 35.86 7.48 19.10
CA PRO A 178 36.92 8.48 18.95
C PRO A 178 38.29 7.84 19.15
N LYS A 179 39.26 8.25 18.32
CA LYS A 179 40.68 7.96 18.54
C LYS A 179 41.21 8.86 19.65
N LYS A 180 42.34 8.48 20.25
CA LYS A 180 43.03 9.33 21.23
C LYS A 180 43.55 10.58 20.53
N VAL A 181 43.02 11.75 20.92
CA VAL A 181 43.48 13.06 20.43
C VAL A 181 44.96 13.23 20.79
N LYS A 182 45.78 13.60 19.80
CA LYS A 182 47.18 13.96 20.01
C LYS A 182 47.21 15.46 20.29
N THR A 183 47.31 15.83 21.57
CA THR A 183 47.51 17.23 21.96
C THR A 183 48.97 17.64 21.71
N ASP A 184 49.20 18.81 21.16
CA ASP A 184 50.54 19.36 20.94
C ASP A 184 51.21 19.88 22.22
N GLY A 185 50.45 19.94 23.32
CA GLY A 185 50.90 20.41 24.63
C GLY A 185 50.74 21.92 24.83
N SER A 186 50.03 22.60 23.93
CA SER A 186 49.64 24.00 24.08
C SER A 186 48.55 24.17 25.14
N VAL A 187 48.58 25.29 25.85
CA VAL A 187 47.63 25.62 26.94
C VAL A 187 46.18 25.71 26.43
N MET A 188 45.97 25.97 25.13
CA MET A 188 44.64 26.04 24.52
C MET A 188 43.99 24.66 24.36
N GLU A 189 44.80 23.63 24.12
CA GLU A 189 44.31 22.25 23.94
C GLU A 189 44.14 21.49 25.27
N GLU A 190 44.67 22.03 26.39
CA GLU A 190 44.58 21.40 27.72
C GLU A 190 43.14 21.19 28.20
N ASN A 191 42.18 21.98 27.68
CA ASN A 191 40.79 22.05 28.17
C ASN A 191 39.71 21.76 27.12
N ILE A 192 40.05 21.13 25.99
CA ILE A 192 39.03 20.68 25.03
C ILE A 192 38.37 19.40 25.58
N ASP A 193 37.08 19.49 25.85
CA ASP A 193 36.24 18.35 26.22
C ASP A 193 35.07 18.24 25.24
N SER A 194 34.96 17.11 24.54
CA SER A 194 33.84 16.82 23.65
C SER A 194 32.77 15.99 24.36
N PHE A 195 31.50 16.31 24.10
CA PHE A 195 30.37 15.65 24.74
C PHE A 195 29.12 15.69 23.87
N PHE A 196 28.22 14.71 24.05
CA PHE A 196 26.95 14.67 23.34
C PHE A 196 25.89 15.47 24.08
N VAL A 197 25.09 16.21 23.33
CA VAL A 197 23.90 16.91 23.82
C VAL A 197 22.72 16.48 22.95
N GLU A 198 21.58 16.18 23.57
CA GLU A 198 20.36 15.91 22.79
C GLU A 198 20.07 17.13 21.90
N PHE A 199 19.74 16.91 20.63
CA PHE A 199 19.58 18.00 19.69
C PHE A 199 18.52 19.04 20.11
N THR A 200 17.43 18.58 20.72
CA THR A 200 16.36 19.45 21.21
C THR A 200 16.84 20.33 22.37
N GLU A 201 17.68 19.77 23.25
CA GLU A 201 18.31 20.47 24.35
C GLU A 201 19.36 21.47 23.88
N ALA A 202 20.18 21.12 22.88
CA ALA A 202 21.14 22.05 22.27
C ALA A 202 20.44 23.29 21.66
N ILE A 203 19.30 23.11 20.97
CA ILE A 203 18.48 24.23 20.48
C ILE A 203 17.94 25.06 21.64
N LYS A 204 17.49 24.40 22.72
CA LYS A 204 16.98 25.09 23.92
C LYS A 204 18.08 25.93 24.56
N TRP A 205 19.30 25.42 24.68
CA TRP A 205 20.46 26.15 25.22
C TRP A 205 20.82 27.39 24.38
N CYS A 206 20.66 27.35 23.06
CA CYS A 206 20.78 28.56 22.22
C CYS A 206 19.70 29.59 22.56
N LYS A 207 18.43 29.16 22.65
CA LYS A 207 17.30 30.06 22.97
C LYS A 207 17.39 30.69 24.36
N GLU A 208 17.93 29.96 25.33
CA GLU A 208 18.11 30.43 26.71
C GLU A 208 19.41 31.24 26.89
N GLY A 209 20.22 31.39 25.83
CA GLY A 209 21.46 32.17 25.87
C GLY A 209 22.60 31.48 26.63
N ILE A 210 22.52 30.17 26.85
CA ILE A 210 23.59 29.33 27.43
C ILE A 210 24.70 29.16 26.38
N ILE A 211 24.33 28.87 25.13
CA ILE A 211 25.25 28.88 23.99
C ILE A 211 25.23 30.29 23.37
N LYS A 212 26.29 31.07 23.61
CA LYS A 212 26.46 32.44 23.06
C LYS A 212 27.36 32.47 21.83
N ASN A 213 27.17 31.51 20.92
CA ASN A 213 27.95 31.37 19.68
C ASN A 213 27.00 31.28 18.47
N ALA A 214 27.03 32.30 17.61
CA ALA A 214 26.13 32.39 16.45
C ALA A 214 26.36 31.26 15.43
N GLY A 215 27.63 30.90 15.18
CA GLY A 215 27.97 29.80 14.28
C GLY A 215 27.36 28.46 14.72
N THR A 216 27.32 28.23 16.04
CA THR A 216 26.73 27.04 16.66
C THR A 216 25.21 27.02 16.48
N GLU A 217 24.53 28.13 16.77
CA GLU A 217 23.07 28.22 16.56
C GLU A 217 22.68 28.01 15.09
N ILE A 218 23.41 28.61 14.16
CA ILE A 218 23.17 28.45 12.72
C ILE A 218 23.47 27.02 12.27
N GLY A 219 24.53 26.40 12.79
CA GLY A 219 24.87 25.01 12.56
C GLY A 219 23.70 24.07 12.93
N LEU A 220 23.16 24.23 14.14
CA LEU A 220 22.00 23.47 14.63
C LEU A 220 20.77 23.67 13.73
N ASN A 221 20.44 24.92 13.39
CA ASN A 221 19.29 25.22 12.55
C ASN A 221 19.44 24.65 11.13
N ARG A 222 20.63 24.72 10.53
CA ARG A 222 20.87 24.14 9.20
C ARG A 222 20.81 22.62 9.22
N LEU A 223 21.33 21.99 10.27
CA LEU A 223 21.20 20.55 10.47
C LEU A 223 19.72 20.16 10.53
N TYR A 224 18.92 20.86 11.33
CA TYR A 224 17.47 20.67 11.46
C TYR A 224 16.77 20.66 10.10
N PHE A 225 16.96 21.73 9.32
CA PHE A 225 16.31 21.88 8.02
C PHE A 225 16.76 20.80 7.04
N SER A 226 18.05 20.42 7.07
CA SER A 226 18.57 19.42 6.14
C SER A 226 17.97 18.03 6.36
N ILE A 227 17.74 17.64 7.62
CA ILE A 227 17.20 16.32 7.97
C ILE A 227 15.68 16.30 7.77
N LEU A 228 14.96 17.32 8.25
CA LEU A 228 13.50 17.38 8.11
C LEU A 228 13.05 17.47 6.65
N TYR A 229 13.74 18.28 5.85
CA TYR A 229 13.39 18.43 4.44
C TYR A 229 13.50 17.10 3.68
N GLU A 230 14.54 16.31 3.95
CA GLU A 230 14.71 14.99 3.33
C GLU A 230 13.62 14.00 3.76
N GLN A 231 13.25 14.00 5.05
CA GLN A 231 12.16 13.15 5.55
C GLN A 231 10.81 13.52 4.92
N GLN A 232 10.50 14.82 4.87
CA GLN A 232 9.24 15.31 4.31
C GLN A 232 9.13 15.04 2.80
N LYS A 233 10.25 15.17 2.07
CA LYS A 233 10.31 14.86 0.64
C LYS A 233 10.03 13.38 0.38
N LYS A 234 10.69 12.48 1.12
CA LYS A 234 10.46 11.03 1.01
C LYS A 234 9.01 10.66 1.29
N HIS A 235 8.41 11.24 2.33
CA HIS A 235 7.01 10.98 2.69
C HIS A 235 6.05 11.45 1.60
N THR A 236 6.25 12.66 1.06
CA THR A 236 5.44 13.21 -0.04
C THR A 236 5.53 12.35 -1.30
N ASP A 237 6.71 11.88 -1.68
CA ASP A 237 6.91 11.01 -2.85
C ASP A 237 6.16 9.67 -2.71
N ILE A 238 6.16 9.08 -1.50
CA ILE A 238 5.43 7.83 -1.20
C ILE A 238 3.92 8.07 -1.31
N LEU A 239 3.41 9.15 -0.71
CA LEU A 239 1.99 9.50 -0.77
C LEU A 239 1.53 9.74 -2.22
N GLN A 240 2.32 10.45 -3.02
CA GLN A 240 2.01 10.72 -4.42
C GLN A 240 1.91 9.42 -5.22
N LYS A 241 2.85 8.48 -5.04
CA LYS A 241 2.80 7.16 -5.68
C LYS A 241 1.54 6.38 -5.26
N ARG A 242 1.18 6.41 -3.98
CA ARG A 242 -0.03 5.73 -3.47
C ARG A 242 -1.30 6.33 -4.06
N LEU A 243 -1.38 7.65 -4.17
CA LEU A 243 -2.53 8.36 -4.73
C LEU A 243 -2.75 8.02 -6.20
N VAL A 244 -1.68 7.96 -7.00
CA VAL A 244 -1.75 7.53 -8.41
C VAL A 244 -2.25 6.08 -8.52
N SER A 245 -1.76 5.18 -7.67
CA SER A 245 -2.22 3.79 -7.64
C SER A 245 -3.72 3.68 -7.34
N LEU A 246 -4.19 4.36 -6.30
CA LEU A 246 -5.62 4.36 -5.93
C LEU A 246 -6.49 4.98 -7.02
N PHE A 247 -6.03 6.04 -7.67
CA PHE A 247 -6.76 6.66 -8.78
C PHE A 247 -6.94 5.72 -9.98
N ASN A 248 -5.91 4.94 -10.29
CA ASN A 248 -5.99 3.92 -11.35
C ASN A 248 -6.98 2.81 -11.00
N GLU A 249 -6.98 2.35 -9.75
CA GLU A 249 -7.91 1.34 -9.25
C GLU A 249 -9.37 1.83 -9.33
N ILE A 250 -9.65 3.05 -8.82
CA ILE A 250 -10.98 3.68 -8.90
C ILE A 250 -11.46 3.80 -10.35
N ASN A 251 -10.58 4.20 -11.28
CA ASN A 251 -10.95 4.29 -12.69
C ASN A 251 -11.26 2.93 -13.32
N SER A 252 -10.55 1.87 -12.92
CA SER A 252 -10.83 0.51 -13.38
C SER A 252 -12.20 0.03 -12.89
N LEU A 253 -12.52 0.24 -11.60
CA LEU A 253 -13.82 -0.09 -11.01
C LEU A 253 -14.95 0.69 -11.68
N LYS A 254 -14.76 1.98 -11.94
CA LYS A 254 -15.74 2.82 -12.64
C LYS A 254 -16.04 2.30 -14.06
N LYS A 255 -15.02 1.84 -14.79
CA LYS A 255 -15.21 1.22 -16.11
C LYS A 255 -16.05 -0.07 -16.01
N SER A 256 -15.76 -0.93 -15.04
CA SER A 256 -16.52 -2.16 -14.81
C SER A 256 -17.98 -1.86 -14.48
N VAL A 257 -18.25 -0.92 -13.57
CA VAL A 257 -19.63 -0.50 -13.21
C VAL A 257 -20.38 0.02 -14.44
N ASN A 258 -19.74 0.87 -15.26
CA ASN A 258 -20.37 1.38 -16.48
C ASN A 258 -20.67 0.27 -17.50
N TYR A 259 -19.78 -0.71 -17.61
CA TYR A 259 -19.99 -1.89 -18.45
C TYR A 259 -21.20 -2.70 -17.99
N TYR A 260 -21.31 -2.99 -16.68
CA TYR A 260 -22.48 -3.67 -16.12
C TYR A 260 -23.77 -2.89 -16.31
N ASN A 261 -23.75 -1.57 -16.07
CA ASN A 261 -24.93 -0.72 -16.27
C ASN A 261 -25.41 -0.69 -17.72
N LYS A 262 -24.48 -0.78 -18.68
CA LYS A 262 -24.81 -0.90 -20.11
C LYS A 262 -25.49 -2.25 -20.39
N LEU A 263 -24.90 -3.35 -19.90
CA LEU A 263 -25.47 -4.70 -20.05
C LEU A 263 -26.88 -4.79 -19.46
N ILE A 264 -27.10 -4.25 -18.25
CA ILE A 264 -28.42 -4.23 -17.61
C ILE A 264 -29.44 -3.44 -18.45
N ARG A 265 -29.03 -2.31 -19.02
CA ARG A 265 -29.92 -1.49 -19.89
C ARG A 265 -30.30 -2.24 -21.17
N GLU A 266 -29.31 -2.83 -21.84
CA GLU A 266 -29.52 -3.65 -23.04
C GLU A 266 -30.43 -4.84 -22.73
N PHE A 267 -30.20 -5.51 -21.60
CA PHE A 267 -31.05 -6.60 -21.12
C PHE A 267 -32.51 -6.18 -20.90
N LYS A 268 -32.76 -5.09 -20.17
CA LYS A 268 -34.13 -4.59 -19.94
C LYS A 268 -34.86 -4.32 -21.26
N ALA A 269 -34.16 -3.74 -22.23
CA ALA A 269 -34.73 -3.49 -23.56
C ALA A 269 -35.06 -4.82 -24.28
N THR A 270 -34.14 -5.78 -24.28
CA THR A 270 -34.31 -7.10 -24.89
C THR A 270 -35.47 -7.87 -24.27
N ILE A 271 -35.55 -8.00 -22.94
CA ILE A 271 -36.69 -8.67 -22.27
C ILE A 271 -38.01 -8.03 -22.67
N THR A 272 -38.08 -6.69 -22.63
CA THR A 272 -39.32 -5.98 -22.94
C THR A 272 -39.79 -6.32 -24.35
N HIS A 273 -38.87 -6.40 -25.30
CA HIS A 273 -39.16 -6.80 -26.67
C HIS A 273 -39.57 -8.28 -26.77
N GLU A 274 -38.82 -9.18 -26.13
CA GLU A 274 -39.07 -10.62 -26.15
C GLU A 274 -40.32 -11.05 -25.39
N LEU A 275 -40.80 -10.27 -24.43
CA LEU A 275 -42.10 -10.46 -23.79
C LEU A 275 -43.23 -9.89 -24.67
N ARG A 276 -43.06 -8.67 -25.20
CA ARG A 276 -44.13 -7.99 -25.97
C ARG A 276 -44.47 -8.72 -27.28
N HIS A 277 -43.48 -9.29 -27.95
CA HIS A 277 -43.69 -9.98 -29.23
C HIS A 277 -44.66 -11.18 -29.14
N PRO A 278 -44.43 -12.22 -28.30
CA PRO A 278 -45.38 -13.33 -28.18
C PRO A 278 -46.74 -12.90 -27.65
N PHE A 279 -46.83 -11.88 -26.77
CA PHE A 279 -48.12 -11.31 -26.36
C PHE A 279 -48.91 -10.74 -27.55
N THR A 280 -48.22 -10.04 -28.45
CA THR A 280 -48.83 -9.45 -29.66
C THR A 280 -49.30 -10.54 -30.63
N GLU A 281 -48.50 -11.59 -30.81
CA GLU A 281 -48.88 -12.76 -31.61
C GLU A 281 -50.11 -13.47 -31.03
N ILE A 282 -50.09 -13.80 -29.73
CA ILE A 282 -51.22 -14.48 -29.06
C ILE A 282 -52.50 -13.65 -29.23
N MET A 283 -52.44 -12.34 -28.95
CA MET A 283 -53.60 -11.47 -29.07
C MET A 283 -54.11 -11.38 -30.51
N GLY A 284 -53.21 -11.30 -31.49
CA GLY A 284 -53.53 -11.30 -32.91
C GLY A 284 -54.26 -12.57 -33.36
N TYR A 285 -53.72 -13.74 -33.00
CA TYR A 285 -54.31 -15.03 -33.36
C TYR A 285 -55.59 -15.35 -32.57
N ILE A 286 -55.71 -14.92 -31.31
CA ILE A 286 -56.99 -14.99 -30.56
C ILE A 286 -58.06 -14.14 -31.26
N ASN A 287 -57.73 -12.91 -31.68
CA ASN A 287 -58.66 -12.06 -32.42
C ASN A 287 -59.04 -12.64 -33.80
N LEU A 288 -58.12 -13.38 -34.41
CA LEU A 288 -58.37 -14.12 -35.65
C LEU A 288 -59.34 -15.28 -35.39
N LEU A 289 -59.10 -16.12 -34.37
CA LEU A 289 -59.97 -17.23 -33.96
C LEU A 289 -61.39 -16.80 -33.55
N LYS A 290 -61.56 -15.57 -33.05
CA LYS A 290 -62.89 -15.01 -32.72
C LYS A 290 -63.79 -14.73 -33.93
N ARG A 291 -63.27 -14.79 -35.16
CA ARG A 291 -64.05 -14.54 -36.38
C ARG A 291 -64.84 -15.80 -36.76
N LYS A 292 -66.15 -15.64 -37.05
CA LYS A 292 -67.08 -16.77 -37.32
C LYS A 292 -66.80 -17.57 -38.61
N THR A 293 -65.95 -17.07 -39.50
CA THR A 293 -65.71 -17.61 -40.86
C THR A 293 -64.24 -18.01 -41.06
N LEU A 294 -63.66 -18.76 -40.14
CA LEU A 294 -62.33 -19.35 -40.31
C LEU A 294 -62.43 -20.81 -40.76
N ALA A 295 -61.67 -21.14 -41.81
CA ALA A 295 -61.43 -22.52 -42.22
C ALA A 295 -60.66 -23.29 -41.12
N GLU A 296 -60.86 -24.61 -41.05
CA GLU A 296 -60.37 -25.43 -39.93
C GLU A 296 -58.83 -25.51 -39.89
N ASP A 297 -58.19 -25.52 -41.06
CA ASP A 297 -56.73 -25.44 -41.23
C ASP A 297 -56.13 -24.15 -40.62
N LYS A 298 -56.81 -23.02 -40.80
CA LYS A 298 -56.41 -21.72 -40.23
C LYS A 298 -56.59 -21.67 -38.71
N LYS A 299 -57.56 -22.42 -38.17
CA LYS A 299 -57.74 -22.53 -36.71
C LYS A 299 -56.62 -23.35 -36.09
N GLU A 300 -56.26 -24.46 -36.72
CA GLU A 300 -55.15 -25.31 -36.26
C GLU A 300 -53.82 -24.56 -36.35
N GLU A 301 -53.58 -23.80 -37.43
CA GLU A 301 -52.42 -22.90 -37.55
C GLU A 301 -52.39 -21.87 -36.41
N ALA A 302 -53.53 -21.23 -36.10
CA ALA A 302 -53.63 -20.24 -35.04
C ALA A 302 -53.37 -20.84 -33.65
N ILE A 303 -53.91 -22.02 -33.35
CA ILE A 303 -53.67 -22.75 -32.10
C ILE A 303 -52.19 -23.12 -31.98
N ASN A 304 -51.56 -23.57 -33.07
CA ASN A 304 -50.14 -23.91 -33.10
C ASN A 304 -49.23 -22.69 -32.90
N VAL A 305 -49.60 -21.53 -33.43
CA VAL A 305 -48.87 -20.28 -33.16
C VAL A 305 -49.03 -19.85 -31.71
N ILE A 306 -50.27 -19.81 -31.19
CA ILE A 306 -50.54 -19.47 -29.78
C ILE A 306 -49.74 -20.38 -28.83
N SER A 307 -49.75 -21.69 -29.08
CA SER A 307 -49.03 -22.67 -28.26
C SER A 307 -47.52 -22.43 -28.26
N ARG A 308 -46.93 -22.13 -29.44
CA ARG A 308 -45.51 -21.78 -29.54
C ARG A 308 -45.18 -20.46 -28.83
N SER A 309 -46.04 -19.45 -28.94
CA SER A 309 -45.84 -18.15 -28.30
C SER A 309 -46.01 -18.22 -26.76
N ILE A 310 -46.93 -19.04 -26.26
CA ILE A 310 -47.07 -19.34 -24.81
C ILE A 310 -45.82 -20.05 -24.30
N LYS A 311 -45.31 -21.05 -25.04
CA LYS A 311 -44.07 -21.73 -24.68
C LYS A 311 -42.89 -20.77 -24.58
N LYS A 312 -42.73 -19.87 -25.56
CA LYS A 312 -41.71 -18.81 -25.52
C LYS A 312 -41.85 -17.90 -24.29
N LEU A 313 -43.07 -17.50 -23.94
CA LEU A 313 -43.32 -16.70 -22.73
C LEU A 313 -42.94 -17.44 -21.46
N TYR A 314 -43.28 -18.73 -21.37
CA TYR A 314 -42.93 -19.57 -20.24
C TYR A 314 -41.40 -19.68 -20.06
N ASP A 315 -40.68 -19.99 -21.15
CA ASP A 315 -39.22 -20.04 -21.15
C ASP A 315 -38.60 -18.68 -20.71
N ASN A 316 -39.16 -17.57 -21.19
CA ASN A 316 -38.69 -16.23 -20.82
C ASN A 316 -38.99 -15.89 -19.35
N ASN A 317 -40.15 -16.27 -18.83
CA ASN A 317 -40.51 -16.01 -17.44
C ASN A 317 -39.66 -16.84 -16.47
N ASN A 318 -39.39 -18.12 -16.77
CA ASN A 318 -38.50 -18.95 -15.97
C ASN A 318 -37.08 -18.35 -15.90
N ASN A 319 -36.58 -17.79 -17.01
CA ASN A 319 -35.30 -17.06 -17.02
C ASN A 319 -35.32 -15.80 -16.14
N LEU A 320 -36.47 -15.13 -16.01
CA LEU A 320 -36.63 -13.95 -15.13
C LEU A 320 -36.72 -14.34 -13.66
N ILE A 321 -37.45 -15.41 -13.34
CA ILE A 321 -37.52 -15.97 -11.99
C ILE A 321 -36.11 -16.35 -11.51
N GLN A 322 -35.33 -17.01 -12.37
CA GLN A 322 -33.92 -17.32 -12.11
C GLN A 322 -33.08 -16.09 -11.72
N ILE A 323 -33.36 -14.91 -12.28
CA ILE A 323 -32.69 -13.66 -11.92
C ILE A 323 -33.23 -13.08 -10.60
N ALA A 324 -34.55 -13.08 -10.43
CA ALA A 324 -35.19 -12.51 -9.25
C ALA A 324 -34.78 -13.21 -7.94
N ILE A 325 -34.54 -14.53 -8.01
CA ILE A 325 -34.15 -15.37 -6.88
C ILE A 325 -32.75 -15.03 -6.34
N LYS A 326 -31.91 -14.35 -7.13
CA LYS A 326 -30.60 -13.88 -6.69
C LYS A 326 -30.66 -12.94 -5.49
N ASP A 327 -31.70 -12.11 -5.42
CA ASP A 327 -31.81 -11.02 -4.44
C ASP A 327 -32.86 -11.31 -3.35
N ASP A 328 -33.46 -12.50 -3.34
CA ASP A 328 -34.59 -12.83 -2.47
C ASP A 328 -34.19 -13.82 -1.35
N GLU A 329 -34.14 -13.29 -0.12
CA GLU A 329 -33.84 -14.07 1.09
C GLU A 329 -34.85 -15.20 1.33
N SER A 330 -36.06 -15.16 0.76
CA SER A 330 -37.09 -16.20 0.95
C SER A 330 -36.70 -17.56 0.37
N TYR A 331 -35.70 -17.63 -0.51
CA TYR A 331 -35.13 -18.87 -1.03
C TYR A 331 -33.93 -19.39 -0.21
N SER A 332 -33.80 -18.93 1.04
CA SER A 332 -32.72 -19.28 1.96
C SER A 332 -33.13 -20.30 3.03
N TYR A 333 -34.26 -20.99 2.86
CA TYR A 333 -34.66 -22.07 3.76
C TYR A 333 -34.20 -23.42 3.25
N THR A 334 -33.60 -24.20 4.15
CA THR A 334 -33.24 -25.59 3.90
C THR A 334 -34.43 -26.50 4.17
N SER A 335 -34.65 -27.49 3.30
CA SER A 335 -35.65 -28.54 3.49
C SER A 335 -35.06 -29.90 3.13
N GLU A 336 -35.66 -30.95 3.68
CA GLU A 336 -35.44 -32.33 3.25
C GLU A 336 -36.26 -32.58 1.98
N PHE A 337 -35.64 -33.17 0.96
CA PHE A 337 -36.32 -33.49 -0.29
C PHE A 337 -35.75 -34.76 -0.93
N ASN A 338 -36.62 -35.48 -1.65
CA ASN A 338 -36.25 -36.63 -2.46
C ASN A 338 -35.73 -36.15 -3.82
N VAL A 339 -34.51 -36.55 -4.17
CA VAL A 339 -33.83 -36.14 -5.41
C VAL A 339 -34.46 -36.78 -6.63
N GLU A 340 -34.87 -38.04 -6.53
CA GLU A 340 -35.48 -38.79 -7.63
C GLU A 340 -36.81 -38.18 -8.03
N ASP A 341 -37.67 -37.85 -7.06
CA ASP A 341 -38.96 -37.20 -7.29
C ASP A 341 -38.79 -35.83 -7.99
N GLU A 342 -37.84 -35.02 -7.53
CA GLU A 342 -37.61 -33.69 -8.10
C GLU A 342 -37.06 -33.78 -9.53
N LEU A 343 -36.10 -34.68 -9.78
CA LEU A 343 -35.55 -34.90 -11.12
C LEU A 343 -36.60 -35.47 -12.09
N ASN A 344 -37.42 -36.43 -11.65
CA ASN A 344 -38.50 -36.98 -12.47
C ASN A 344 -39.52 -35.90 -12.84
N SER A 345 -39.95 -35.09 -11.86
CA SER A 345 -40.85 -33.96 -12.08
C SER A 345 -40.31 -32.97 -13.14
N ILE A 346 -39.03 -32.60 -13.04
CA ILE A 346 -38.37 -31.72 -14.02
C ILE A 346 -38.35 -32.37 -15.41
N ILE A 347 -37.92 -33.63 -15.50
CA ILE A 347 -37.81 -34.36 -16.77
C ILE A 347 -39.17 -34.51 -17.45
N GLU A 348 -40.20 -34.90 -16.71
CA GLU A 348 -41.56 -35.05 -17.26
C GLU A 348 -42.09 -33.73 -17.81
N GLY A 349 -41.89 -32.63 -17.08
CA GLY A 349 -42.24 -31.29 -17.55
C GLY A 349 -41.56 -30.95 -18.88
N TYR A 350 -40.27 -31.23 -19.02
CA TYR A 350 -39.54 -30.96 -20.27
C TYR A 350 -39.85 -31.94 -21.41
N LYS A 351 -40.20 -33.20 -21.12
CA LYS A 351 -40.71 -34.15 -22.14
C LYS A 351 -42.02 -33.67 -22.76
N ILE A 352 -42.93 -33.14 -21.95
CA ILE A 352 -44.21 -32.58 -22.43
C ILE A 352 -43.94 -31.33 -23.28
N LEU A 353 -43.06 -30.45 -22.81
CA LEU A 353 -42.73 -29.22 -23.53
C LEU A 353 -42.00 -29.48 -24.85
N TYR A 354 -41.11 -30.47 -24.89
CA TYR A 354 -40.33 -30.86 -26.07
C TYR A 354 -40.66 -32.32 -26.43
N PRO A 355 -41.80 -32.56 -27.13
CA PRO A 355 -42.22 -33.90 -27.54
C PRO A 355 -41.30 -34.44 -28.65
N LYS A 356 -40.09 -34.82 -28.26
CA LYS A 356 -39.03 -35.42 -29.07
C LYS A 356 -38.77 -36.82 -28.57
N ASP A 357 -38.28 -37.68 -29.44
CA ASP A 357 -37.86 -39.04 -29.09
C ASP A 357 -36.48 -39.00 -28.42
N ILE A 358 -36.47 -38.68 -27.12
CA ILE A 358 -35.27 -38.59 -26.29
C ILE A 358 -35.43 -39.55 -25.11
N ASN A 359 -34.50 -40.50 -25.01
CA ASN A 359 -34.39 -41.40 -23.87
C ASN A 359 -33.82 -40.65 -22.67
N THR A 360 -34.34 -40.95 -21.48
CA THR A 360 -33.88 -40.33 -20.23
C THR A 360 -33.51 -41.40 -19.22
N GLU A 361 -32.30 -41.32 -18.69
CA GLU A 361 -31.78 -42.27 -17.70
C GLU A 361 -31.39 -41.51 -16.44
N ILE A 362 -31.89 -41.95 -15.28
CA ILE A 362 -31.53 -41.40 -13.97
C ILE A 362 -30.88 -42.51 -13.16
N ASN A 363 -29.71 -42.25 -12.60
CA ASN A 363 -29.00 -43.15 -11.70
C ASN A 363 -28.53 -42.40 -10.45
N ILE A 364 -29.11 -42.71 -9.30
CA ILE A 364 -28.87 -42.03 -8.02
C ILE A 364 -28.32 -43.05 -7.02
N GLU A 365 -27.18 -42.74 -6.40
CA GLU A 365 -26.65 -43.56 -5.30
C GLU A 365 -27.58 -43.52 -4.07
N GLU A 366 -27.65 -44.62 -3.31
CA GLU A 366 -28.61 -44.77 -2.20
C GLU A 366 -28.51 -43.65 -1.15
N ASN A 367 -27.28 -43.25 -0.84
CA ASN A 367 -26.95 -42.16 0.08
C ASN A 367 -27.26 -40.76 -0.48
N CYS A 368 -27.69 -40.63 -1.73
CA CYS A 368 -28.05 -39.37 -2.37
C CYS A 368 -29.55 -39.27 -2.69
N LYS A 369 -30.37 -40.27 -2.30
CA LYS A 369 -31.82 -40.25 -2.55
C LYS A 369 -32.53 -39.12 -1.82
N THR A 370 -32.11 -38.85 -0.59
CA THR A 370 -32.67 -37.80 0.25
C THR A 370 -31.59 -36.81 0.65
N LEU A 371 -31.78 -35.54 0.27
CA LEU A 371 -30.88 -34.45 0.58
C LEU A 371 -31.56 -33.42 1.46
N ILE A 372 -30.75 -32.74 2.28
CA ILE A 372 -31.16 -31.59 3.08
C ILE A 372 -30.42 -30.36 2.56
N GLY A 373 -31.17 -29.34 2.15
CA GLY A 373 -30.61 -28.07 1.70
C GLY A 373 -31.61 -27.22 0.95
N TYR A 374 -31.14 -26.29 0.10
CA TYR A 374 -32.00 -25.36 -0.62
C TYR A 374 -32.72 -26.03 -1.80
N LYS A 375 -33.84 -26.74 -1.54
CA LYS A 375 -34.62 -27.45 -2.56
C LYS A 375 -34.93 -26.60 -3.80
N GLU A 376 -35.41 -25.37 -3.60
CA GLU A 376 -35.76 -24.48 -4.72
C GLU A 376 -34.54 -24.08 -5.55
N ARG A 377 -33.37 -23.85 -4.91
CA ARG A 377 -32.12 -23.57 -5.64
C ARG A 377 -31.63 -24.80 -6.40
N PHE A 378 -31.74 -25.99 -5.81
CA PHE A 378 -31.46 -27.26 -6.49
C PHE A 378 -32.32 -27.39 -7.75
N ARG A 379 -33.64 -27.18 -7.62
CA ARG A 379 -34.58 -27.24 -8.73
C ARG A 379 -34.19 -26.29 -9.86
N LEU A 380 -33.89 -25.02 -9.54
CA LEU A 380 -33.48 -24.03 -10.56
C LEU A 380 -32.19 -24.39 -11.27
N ILE A 381 -31.20 -24.90 -10.52
CA ILE A 381 -29.93 -25.37 -11.08
C ILE A 381 -30.21 -26.50 -12.08
N MET A 382 -31.03 -27.49 -11.68
CA MET A 382 -31.37 -28.63 -12.52
C MET A 382 -32.23 -28.23 -13.72
N GLU A 383 -33.24 -27.37 -13.56
CA GLU A 383 -34.03 -26.82 -14.67
C GLU A 383 -33.13 -26.08 -15.68
N GLY A 384 -32.16 -25.29 -15.21
CA GLY A 384 -31.21 -24.58 -16.06
C GLY A 384 -30.37 -25.53 -16.93
N ILE A 385 -29.98 -26.69 -16.41
CA ILE A 385 -29.11 -27.65 -17.12
C ILE A 385 -29.93 -28.62 -17.96
N VAL A 386 -30.98 -29.22 -17.40
CA VAL A 386 -31.86 -30.18 -18.06
C VAL A 386 -32.58 -29.52 -19.23
N SER A 387 -33.05 -28.27 -19.08
CA SER A 387 -33.67 -27.54 -20.20
C SER A 387 -32.71 -27.37 -21.37
N ASN A 388 -31.43 -27.07 -21.11
CA ASN A 388 -30.41 -26.98 -22.16
C ASN A 388 -30.21 -28.32 -22.85
N ALA A 389 -30.14 -29.42 -22.10
CA ALA A 389 -30.02 -30.76 -22.66
C ALA A 389 -31.20 -31.10 -23.61
N PHE A 390 -32.45 -30.82 -23.21
CA PHE A 390 -33.64 -31.03 -24.06
C PHE A 390 -33.71 -30.08 -25.27
N LYS A 391 -33.28 -28.83 -25.09
CA LYS A 391 -33.24 -27.84 -26.18
C LYS A 391 -32.26 -28.27 -27.28
N PHE A 392 -31.06 -28.72 -26.92
CA PHE A 392 -29.97 -28.97 -27.87
C PHE A 392 -29.84 -30.43 -28.34
N THR A 393 -30.57 -31.37 -27.72
CA THR A 393 -30.69 -32.75 -28.20
C THR A 393 -31.87 -32.86 -29.16
N LYS A 394 -31.62 -33.37 -30.38
CA LYS A 394 -32.67 -33.60 -31.39
C LYS A 394 -33.27 -35.00 -31.25
N SER A 395 -32.41 -35.99 -31.13
CA SER A 395 -32.71 -37.40 -30.83
C SER A 395 -31.52 -37.98 -30.06
N GLY A 396 -31.74 -39.01 -29.24
CA GLY A 396 -30.70 -39.68 -28.45
C GLY A 396 -31.04 -39.74 -26.97
N THR A 397 -30.03 -39.59 -26.11
CA THR A 397 -30.17 -39.85 -24.66
C THR A 397 -29.71 -38.67 -23.82
N ILE A 398 -30.47 -38.38 -22.76
CA ILE A 398 -30.06 -37.53 -21.64
C ILE A 398 -29.91 -38.42 -20.42
N SER A 399 -28.74 -38.42 -19.80
CA SER A 399 -28.45 -39.21 -18.59
C SER A 399 -28.10 -38.29 -17.43
N ILE A 400 -28.66 -38.56 -16.25
CA ILE A 400 -28.38 -37.86 -15.00
C ILE A 400 -27.84 -38.87 -14.00
N ASN A 401 -26.62 -38.65 -13.50
CA ASN A 401 -26.02 -39.45 -12.46
C ASN A 401 -25.76 -38.60 -11.21
N VAL A 402 -26.18 -39.10 -10.04
CA VAL A 402 -25.98 -38.44 -8.75
C VAL A 402 -25.22 -39.38 -7.83
N ARG A 403 -24.06 -38.92 -7.34
CA ARG A 403 -23.20 -39.69 -6.43
C ARG A 403 -22.61 -38.85 -5.33
N MET A 404 -22.22 -39.50 -4.24
CA MET A 404 -21.48 -38.87 -3.16
C MET A 404 -19.99 -38.86 -3.51
N LEU A 405 -19.29 -37.76 -3.20
CA LEU A 405 -17.84 -37.74 -3.24
C LEU A 405 -17.30 -38.06 -1.85
N ASP A 406 -16.49 -39.12 -1.76
CA ASP A 406 -15.73 -39.44 -0.55
C ASP A 406 -14.85 -38.22 -0.20
N THR A 407 -15.08 -37.67 0.98
CA THR A 407 -14.46 -36.43 1.44
C THR A 407 -12.93 -36.55 1.42
N ILE A 408 -12.24 -35.82 0.53
CA ILE A 408 -10.78 -35.64 0.60
C ILE A 408 -10.45 -34.16 0.40
N GLU A 409 -9.63 -33.67 1.34
CA GLU A 409 -9.18 -32.30 1.59
C GLU A 409 -10.25 -31.36 2.13
N THR A 410 -10.25 -31.26 3.46
CA THR A 410 -10.56 -30.04 4.22
C THR A 410 -9.87 -28.82 3.59
N LYS A 411 -10.41 -28.29 2.49
CA LYS A 411 -10.57 -26.84 2.42
C LYS A 411 -11.49 -26.51 3.56
N VAL A 412 -11.03 -25.68 4.47
CA VAL A 412 -11.88 -24.99 5.43
C VAL A 412 -12.96 -24.31 4.59
N ILE A 413 -14.09 -24.99 4.40
CA ILE A 413 -15.35 -24.37 4.03
C ILE A 413 -15.52 -23.36 5.15
N ASP A 414 -15.46 -22.07 4.81
CA ASP A 414 -15.70 -21.00 5.75
C ASP A 414 -17.17 -21.14 6.14
N LEU A 415 -17.40 -21.95 7.18
CA LEU A 415 -18.68 -22.16 7.83
C LEU A 415 -18.96 -20.92 8.68
N SER A 416 -18.96 -19.76 8.04
CA SER A 416 -19.40 -18.53 8.67
C SER A 416 -20.81 -18.80 9.23
N PRO A 417 -21.09 -18.44 10.49
CA PRO A 417 -22.32 -18.81 11.21
C PRO A 417 -23.62 -18.41 10.49
N ASP A 418 -23.53 -17.50 9.53
CA ASP A 418 -24.66 -16.97 8.76
C ASP A 418 -25.03 -17.83 7.55
N LEU A 419 -24.16 -18.73 7.07
CA LEU A 419 -24.36 -19.44 5.80
C LEU A 419 -25.08 -20.79 5.94
N PHE A 420 -25.11 -21.39 7.13
CA PHE A 420 -25.69 -22.71 7.34
C PHE A 420 -26.35 -22.79 8.72
N ASN A 421 -27.67 -22.72 8.76
CA ASN A 421 -28.45 -22.87 9.99
C ASN A 421 -28.53 -24.35 10.47
N TYR A 422 -27.50 -25.15 10.21
CA TYR A 422 -27.38 -26.56 10.63
C TYR A 422 -27.17 -26.71 12.14
N HIS A 423 -26.81 -25.63 12.85
CA HIS A 423 -26.64 -25.65 14.31
C HIS A 423 -27.90 -26.12 15.06
N SER A 424 -29.08 -26.11 14.41
CA SER A 424 -30.33 -26.60 14.97
C SER A 424 -30.61 -28.09 14.73
N MET A 425 -29.83 -28.80 13.90
CA MET A 425 -30.08 -30.20 13.49
C MET A 425 -28.87 -31.10 13.81
N GLN A 426 -28.94 -31.85 14.92
CA GLN A 426 -27.81 -32.60 15.52
C GLN A 426 -27.24 -33.79 14.71
N ASN A 427 -27.62 -34.01 13.44
CA ASN A 427 -27.29 -35.25 12.69
C ASN A 427 -26.88 -35.05 11.22
N ILE A 428 -26.39 -33.87 10.82
CA ILE A 428 -26.10 -33.59 9.40
C ILE A 428 -24.60 -33.39 9.17
N ILE A 429 -24.02 -34.24 8.31
CA ILE A 429 -22.65 -34.10 7.82
C ILE A 429 -22.74 -33.43 6.44
N PRO A 430 -22.07 -32.28 6.21
CA PRO A 430 -22.02 -31.69 4.88
C PRO A 430 -21.17 -32.58 3.97
N ASN A 431 -21.81 -33.26 3.02
CA ASN A 431 -21.14 -34.05 2.01
C ASN A 431 -21.15 -33.30 0.67
N GLU A 432 -20.08 -33.41 -0.10
CA GLU A 432 -20.05 -32.90 -1.48
C GLU A 432 -20.72 -33.96 -2.37
N ILE A 433 -21.84 -33.61 -3.01
CA ILE A 433 -22.47 -34.47 -4.03
C ILE A 433 -21.98 -34.07 -5.41
N GLU A 434 -21.77 -35.04 -6.29
CA GLU A 434 -21.53 -34.82 -7.71
C GLU A 434 -22.79 -35.17 -8.50
N ILE A 435 -23.26 -34.22 -9.31
CA ILE A 435 -24.37 -34.43 -10.25
C ILE A 435 -23.81 -34.28 -11.67
N THR A 436 -23.90 -35.33 -12.47
CA THR A 436 -23.48 -35.32 -13.87
C THR A 436 -24.69 -35.40 -14.78
N VAL A 437 -24.90 -34.37 -15.62
CA VAL A 437 -25.90 -34.37 -16.69
C VAL A 437 -25.17 -34.50 -18.02
N LYS A 438 -25.45 -35.56 -18.78
CA LYS A 438 -24.87 -35.82 -20.09
C LYS A 438 -25.96 -35.88 -21.15
N ASP A 439 -25.78 -35.14 -22.23
CA ASP A 439 -26.62 -35.17 -23.43
C ASP A 439 -25.84 -35.60 -24.67
N THR A 440 -26.54 -36.19 -25.65
CA THR A 440 -25.99 -36.56 -26.97
C THR A 440 -26.30 -35.52 -28.05
N GLY A 441 -26.45 -34.26 -27.67
CA GLY A 441 -26.80 -33.16 -28.56
C GLY A 441 -25.63 -32.66 -29.43
N LYS A 442 -25.78 -31.46 -29.99
CA LYS A 442 -24.80 -30.88 -30.92
C LYS A 442 -23.43 -30.54 -30.30
N GLY A 443 -23.34 -30.50 -28.97
CA GLY A 443 -22.14 -30.05 -28.25
C GLY A 443 -21.79 -28.57 -28.46
N ILE A 444 -20.72 -28.13 -27.80
CA ILE A 444 -20.28 -26.74 -27.73
C ILE A 444 -18.83 -26.65 -28.22
N LYS A 445 -18.54 -25.69 -29.10
CA LYS A 445 -17.17 -25.45 -29.57
C LYS A 445 -16.27 -24.95 -28.44
N GLN A 446 -15.05 -25.48 -28.34
CA GLN A 446 -14.08 -25.16 -27.28
C GLN A 446 -13.83 -23.65 -27.09
N SER A 447 -13.79 -22.89 -28.19
CA SER A 447 -13.58 -21.44 -28.17
C SER A 447 -14.70 -20.66 -27.45
N LYS A 448 -15.88 -21.27 -27.29
CA LYS A 448 -17.06 -20.66 -26.68
C LYS A 448 -17.25 -21.05 -25.21
N LEU A 449 -16.65 -22.16 -24.73
CA LEU A 449 -16.82 -22.65 -23.36
C LEU A 449 -16.46 -21.62 -22.28
N LYS A 450 -15.45 -20.75 -22.52
CA LYS A 450 -15.09 -19.69 -21.56
C LYS A 450 -16.13 -18.57 -21.44
N LYS A 451 -17.06 -18.47 -22.40
CA LYS A 451 -18.01 -17.36 -22.51
C LYS A 451 -19.44 -17.76 -22.15
N ILE A 452 -19.77 -19.05 -22.05
CA ILE A 452 -21.14 -19.54 -21.79
C ILE A 452 -21.68 -19.15 -20.40
N PHE A 453 -20.81 -18.80 -19.46
CA PHE A 453 -21.19 -18.29 -18.14
C PHE A 453 -21.34 -16.77 -18.09
N ILE A 454 -20.98 -16.06 -19.17
CA ILE A 454 -21.18 -14.61 -19.26
C ILE A 454 -22.69 -14.36 -19.41
N PRO A 455 -23.33 -13.58 -18.53
CA PRO A 455 -24.73 -13.24 -18.68
C PRO A 455 -25.02 -12.65 -20.06
N PHE A 456 -26.13 -13.08 -20.66
CA PHE A 456 -26.59 -12.64 -21.99
C PHE A 456 -25.73 -13.10 -23.17
N TYR A 457 -24.70 -13.91 -22.93
CA TYR A 457 -23.88 -14.45 -24.00
C TYR A 457 -24.59 -15.62 -24.71
N GLN A 458 -24.71 -15.52 -26.04
CA GLN A 458 -25.29 -16.56 -26.87
C GLN A 458 -24.33 -16.94 -27.99
N SER A 459 -24.24 -18.24 -28.25
CA SER A 459 -23.20 -18.81 -29.10
C SER A 459 -23.55 -18.82 -30.59
N ASP A 460 -24.81 -18.91 -31.02
CA ASP A 460 -25.20 -19.13 -32.42
C ASP A 460 -26.44 -18.33 -32.89
N SER A 461 -26.29 -17.55 -33.96
CA SER A 461 -27.36 -16.75 -34.59
C SER A 461 -28.40 -17.53 -35.41
N ARG A 462 -28.12 -18.79 -35.77
CA ARG A 462 -29.11 -19.66 -36.46
C ARG A 462 -30.13 -20.29 -35.51
N PHE A 463 -29.73 -20.55 -34.27
CA PHE A 463 -30.59 -21.19 -33.25
C PHE A 463 -31.47 -20.18 -32.49
N GLU A 464 -31.15 -18.88 -32.57
CA GLU A 464 -31.99 -17.76 -32.10
C GLU A 464 -33.42 -17.83 -32.65
N ARG A 465 -33.59 -18.29 -33.90
CA ARG A 465 -34.90 -18.39 -34.55
C ARG A 465 -35.71 -19.64 -34.19
N GLU A 466 -35.05 -20.73 -33.78
CA GLU A 466 -35.69 -22.04 -33.60
C GLU A 466 -36.00 -22.38 -32.13
N TYR A 467 -35.13 -21.98 -31.18
CA TYR A 467 -35.31 -22.37 -29.77
C TYR A 467 -35.41 -21.19 -28.78
N GLY A 468 -34.92 -20.00 -29.12
CA GLY A 468 -35.03 -18.81 -28.27
C GLY A 468 -34.38 -18.95 -26.88
N GLY A 469 -34.04 -17.83 -26.27
CA GLY A 469 -33.50 -17.79 -24.91
C GLY A 469 -32.67 -16.53 -24.72
N ILE A 470 -32.56 -16.05 -23.49
CA ILE A 470 -31.92 -14.75 -23.19
C ILE A 470 -30.43 -14.91 -22.85
N GLY A 471 -29.89 -16.15 -22.80
CA GLY A 471 -28.49 -16.41 -22.48
C GLY A 471 -28.16 -16.25 -20.99
N ILE A 472 -29.15 -16.47 -20.12
CA ILE A 472 -29.03 -16.28 -18.66
C ILE A 472 -28.82 -17.59 -17.91
N GLY A 473 -29.41 -18.70 -18.37
CA GLY A 473 -29.55 -19.92 -17.58
C GLY A 473 -28.24 -20.43 -16.95
N LEU A 474 -27.17 -20.59 -17.73
CA LEU A 474 -25.89 -21.06 -17.19
C LEU A 474 -25.18 -20.02 -16.31
N SER A 475 -25.38 -18.72 -16.54
CA SER A 475 -24.83 -17.67 -15.67
C SER A 475 -25.51 -17.68 -14.29
N VAL A 476 -26.82 -17.92 -14.23
CA VAL A 476 -27.55 -18.07 -12.96
C VAL A 476 -27.17 -19.37 -12.26
N VAL A 477 -27.07 -20.48 -13.00
CA VAL A 477 -26.56 -21.75 -12.43
C VAL A 477 -25.20 -21.52 -11.78
N LYS A 478 -24.29 -20.79 -12.44
CA LYS A 478 -22.97 -20.48 -11.89
C LYS A 478 -23.05 -19.61 -10.64
N ASP A 479 -23.82 -18.53 -10.66
CA ASP A 479 -24.02 -17.64 -9.51
C ASP A 479 -24.65 -18.36 -8.30
N LEU A 480 -25.66 -19.22 -8.53
CA LEU A 480 -26.30 -20.02 -7.48
C LEU A 480 -25.32 -21.03 -6.87
N LEU A 481 -24.53 -21.71 -7.71
CA LEU A 481 -23.49 -22.61 -7.24
C LEU A 481 -22.43 -21.87 -6.43
N ASP A 482 -21.96 -20.71 -6.90
CA ASP A 482 -20.97 -19.90 -6.16
C ASP A 482 -21.51 -19.47 -4.79
N THR A 483 -22.80 -19.12 -4.70
CA THR A 483 -23.48 -18.80 -3.42
C THR A 483 -23.61 -20.03 -2.52
N MET A 484 -23.77 -21.22 -3.10
CA MET A 484 -23.83 -22.50 -2.39
C MET A 484 -22.44 -23.12 -2.17
N GLN A 485 -21.35 -22.41 -2.47
CA GLN A 485 -19.97 -22.93 -2.44
C GLN A 485 -19.76 -24.21 -3.28
N GLY A 486 -20.56 -24.39 -4.32
CA GLY A 486 -20.45 -25.47 -5.30
C GLY A 486 -19.55 -25.12 -6.48
N ALA A 487 -19.45 -26.06 -7.42
CA ALA A 487 -18.68 -25.90 -8.65
C ALA A 487 -19.43 -26.50 -9.85
N ILE A 488 -19.17 -25.95 -11.04
CA ILE A 488 -19.65 -26.48 -12.32
C ILE A 488 -18.46 -26.65 -13.27
N THR A 489 -18.42 -27.78 -13.96
CA THR A 489 -17.49 -28.05 -15.06
C THR A 489 -18.27 -28.54 -16.27
N ILE A 490 -17.85 -28.13 -17.45
CA ILE A 490 -18.51 -28.50 -18.71
C ILE A 490 -17.45 -29.06 -19.64
N ASP A 491 -17.65 -30.31 -20.05
CA ASP A 491 -16.87 -31.00 -21.08
C ASP A 491 -17.77 -31.21 -22.30
N SER A 492 -17.36 -30.68 -23.45
CA SER A 492 -18.17 -30.71 -24.66
C SER A 492 -17.33 -30.49 -25.90
N SER A 493 -17.68 -31.21 -26.96
CA SER A 493 -17.11 -31.02 -28.29
C SER A 493 -18.22 -31.05 -29.33
N GLU A 494 -18.04 -30.28 -30.40
CA GLU A 494 -19.01 -30.17 -31.49
C GLU A 494 -19.28 -31.56 -32.11
N GLY A 495 -20.56 -31.96 -32.13
CA GLY A 495 -21.03 -33.27 -32.61
C GLY A 495 -21.00 -34.42 -31.60
N ALA A 496 -20.47 -34.23 -30.39
CA ALA A 496 -20.32 -35.30 -29.39
C ALA A 496 -21.16 -35.11 -28.11
N GLY A 497 -22.06 -34.12 -28.09
CA GLY A 497 -22.87 -33.82 -26.91
C GLY A 497 -22.17 -32.96 -25.86
N THR A 498 -22.76 -32.89 -24.68
CA THR A 498 -22.29 -32.07 -23.55
C THR A 498 -22.36 -32.88 -22.27
N ILE A 499 -21.33 -32.78 -21.43
CA ILE A 499 -21.30 -33.31 -20.07
C ILE A 499 -21.16 -32.12 -19.13
N VAL A 500 -22.16 -31.89 -18.30
CA VAL A 500 -22.15 -30.89 -17.24
C VAL A 500 -22.01 -31.62 -15.91
N LYS A 501 -20.94 -31.34 -15.17
CA LYS A 501 -20.74 -31.87 -13.81
C LYS A 501 -20.86 -30.75 -12.80
N LEU A 502 -21.70 -30.97 -11.81
CA LEU A 502 -21.91 -30.09 -10.68
C LEU A 502 -21.34 -30.75 -9.44
N ARG A 503 -20.75 -29.94 -8.57
CA ARG A 503 -20.41 -30.35 -7.21
C ARG A 503 -21.08 -29.39 -6.23
N ILE A 504 -21.87 -29.90 -5.30
CA ILE A 504 -22.69 -29.06 -4.43
C ILE A 504 -22.63 -29.62 -3.00
N PRO A 505 -22.41 -28.79 -1.97
CA PRO A 505 -22.54 -29.24 -0.60
C PRO A 505 -24.02 -29.38 -0.23
N PHE A 506 -24.44 -30.59 0.11
CA PHE A 506 -25.77 -30.86 0.67
C PHE A 506 -25.64 -31.72 1.92
N GLY A 507 -26.60 -31.56 2.84
CA GLY A 507 -26.75 -32.46 3.96
C GLY A 507 -27.34 -33.78 3.50
N VAL A 508 -26.90 -34.88 4.11
CA VAL A 508 -27.45 -36.21 3.84
C VAL A 508 -28.03 -36.77 5.13
N VAL A 509 -29.22 -37.38 5.04
CA VAL A 509 -29.82 -38.08 6.18
C VAL A 509 -28.97 -39.32 6.46
N ASN A 510 -28.28 -39.35 7.60
CA ASN A 510 -27.50 -40.51 8.00
C ASN A 510 -28.47 -41.65 8.36
N THR A 511 -28.65 -42.61 7.46
CA THR A 511 -29.47 -43.81 7.68
C THR A 511 -28.81 -44.83 8.64
N SER A 512 -27.66 -44.49 9.24
CA SER A 512 -27.01 -45.28 10.28
C SER A 512 -27.72 -45.13 11.64
N LYS A 513 -28.89 -45.75 11.80
CA LYS A 513 -29.43 -46.25 13.08
C LYS A 513 -30.74 -47.02 12.86
N ASN A 514 -30.62 -48.33 12.71
CA ASN A 514 -31.29 -49.31 13.56
C ASN A 514 -30.42 -50.56 13.67
#